data_AF-A0A0P0P2T2-F1
#
_entry.id   AF-A0A0P0P2T2-F1
#
_cell.length_a   1.000
_cell.length_b   1.000
_cell.length_c   1.000
_cell.angle_alpha   90.00
_cell.angle_beta   90.00
_cell.angle_gamma   90.00
#
_symmetry.space_group_name_H-M   'P 1'
#
loop_
_entity.id
_entity.type
_entity.pdbx_description
1 polymer ?
#
loop_
_entity_poly.entity_id
_entity_poly.type
_entity_poly.pdbx_seq_one_letter_code
_entity_poly.pdbx_strand_id
1 'polypeptide(L)'
;MSPKPILLALTGLWLCVTPAAAADPIIDMHLHALAADDQGPPPLAMCTPISPMPTWDQRQPWTDGLIGMFKTPGCADPIWSPTTDDEIRDKTLAIMAKRNIIGVVSGPYKRVMAWRALAPDRVLPALMPTMSDLSKPKVLQDDFGKAKAAGQLAVLGELGFQYEGIAPNDPRLENLWTAAEQLDIPVAIHVGPGPPGVAYMPGSGYRARLSSPLLLEDVLVKHPKLRINVMHAGYPMLDDTLALLYAHPQVYLDTGVIVYTQPRPAFYRYLQALVDAGFGERVMFGSDQMVWPEAIERSIAVIDEAPFLTPQQKRDILYNNAARFLRLDAATIAKHKAM
;
A
#
# COMPACT_ATOMS: atom_id res chain seq x y z
N MET A 1 -30.82 23.22 76.03
CA MET A 1 -30.09 22.45 74.98
C MET A 1 -30.71 22.81 73.64
N SER A 2 -30.09 23.71 72.88
CA SER A 2 -30.47 24.00 71.47
C SER A 2 -29.40 23.38 70.56
N PRO A 3 -29.77 22.70 69.47
CA PRO A 3 -28.80 22.01 68.63
C PRO A 3 -28.13 23.00 67.66
N LYS A 4 -26.81 22.85 67.47
CA LYS A 4 -26.05 23.53 66.41
C LYS A 4 -26.16 22.72 65.10
N PRO A 5 -26.28 23.36 63.93
CA PRO A 5 -26.31 22.64 62.66
C PRO A 5 -24.88 22.23 62.25
N ILE A 6 -24.75 21.01 61.74
CA ILE A 6 -23.52 20.48 61.13
C ILE A 6 -23.56 20.84 59.64
N LEU A 7 -22.58 21.60 59.18
CA LEU A 7 -22.40 21.95 57.77
C LEU A 7 -21.56 20.85 57.09
N LEU A 8 -22.17 20.03 56.24
CA LEU A 8 -21.44 19.09 55.37
C LEU A 8 -20.89 19.84 54.16
N ALA A 9 -19.56 19.95 54.05
CA ALA A 9 -18.89 20.42 52.85
C ALA A 9 -18.74 19.25 51.86
N LEU A 10 -19.48 19.31 50.75
CA LEU A 10 -19.29 18.42 49.59
C LEU A 10 -18.13 18.95 48.75
N THR A 11 -16.95 18.35 48.86
CA THR A 11 -15.85 18.55 47.92
C THR A 11 -16.12 17.75 46.66
N GLY A 12 -16.60 18.41 45.60
CA GLY A 12 -16.74 17.82 44.27
C GLY A 12 -15.37 17.59 43.63
N LEU A 13 -14.98 16.33 43.48
CA LEU A 13 -13.80 15.95 42.68
C LEU A 13 -14.16 16.11 41.20
N TRP A 14 -13.67 17.17 40.56
CA TRP A 14 -13.73 17.31 39.10
C TRP A 14 -12.69 16.38 38.47
N LEU A 15 -13.15 15.25 37.93
CA LEU A 15 -12.35 14.40 37.05
C LEU A 15 -12.14 15.15 35.73
N CYS A 16 -10.96 15.75 35.55
CA CYS A 16 -10.51 16.19 34.23
C CYS A 16 -10.33 14.96 33.34
N VAL A 17 -11.30 14.68 32.48
CA VAL A 17 -11.14 13.76 31.36
C VAL A 17 -10.23 14.45 30.36
N THR A 18 -8.95 14.06 30.34
CA THR A 18 -8.05 14.44 29.24
C THR A 18 -8.55 13.72 27.98
N PRO A 19 -8.84 14.43 26.87
CA PRO A 19 -9.16 13.76 25.62
C PRO A 19 -7.98 12.85 25.25
N ALA A 20 -8.27 11.62 24.84
CA ALA A 20 -7.26 10.72 24.31
C ALA A 20 -6.52 11.44 23.17
N ALA A 21 -5.19 11.43 23.20
CA ALA A 21 -4.40 12.01 22.12
C ALA A 21 -4.81 11.34 20.80
N ALA A 22 -5.06 12.13 19.76
CA ALA A 22 -5.34 11.61 18.43
C ALA A 22 -4.19 10.70 17.99
N ALA A 23 -4.52 9.56 17.37
CA ALA A 23 -3.49 8.66 16.85
C ALA A 23 -2.69 9.39 15.76
N ASP A 24 -1.35 9.25 15.80
CA ASP A 24 -0.49 9.82 14.77
C ASP A 24 -0.96 9.34 13.38
N PRO A 25 -1.10 10.25 12.40
CA PRO A 25 -1.63 9.88 11.10
C PRO A 25 -0.69 8.93 10.37
N ILE A 26 -1.27 8.06 9.56
CA ILE A 26 -0.56 7.11 8.70
C ILE A 26 -0.99 7.37 7.25
N ILE A 27 -0.05 7.34 6.32
CA ILE A 27 -0.39 7.25 4.90
C ILE A 27 -0.05 5.84 4.43
N ASP A 28 -1.08 5.10 4.06
CA ASP A 28 -0.93 3.80 3.43
C ASP A 28 -0.91 4.01 1.91
N MET A 29 0.27 3.87 1.31
CA MET A 29 0.49 4.10 -0.11
C MET A 29 -0.06 2.97 -1.01
N HIS A 30 -0.58 1.89 -0.40
CA HIS A 30 -0.93 0.69 -1.12
C HIS A 30 -2.15 -0.02 -0.50
N LEU A 31 -3.35 0.37 -0.92
CA LEU A 31 -4.61 -0.29 -0.56
C LEU A 31 -5.44 -0.59 -1.80
N HIS A 32 -6.32 -1.58 -1.68
CA HIS A 32 -7.17 -2.00 -2.79
C HIS A 32 -8.65 -1.97 -2.46
N ALA A 33 -9.44 -1.50 -3.42
CA ALA A 33 -10.87 -1.72 -3.50
C ALA A 33 -11.11 -2.92 -4.44
N LEU A 34 -10.93 -4.14 -3.93
CA LEU A 34 -11.17 -5.39 -4.66
C LEU A 34 -12.55 -5.98 -4.38
N ALA A 35 -12.95 -6.91 -5.25
CA ALA A 35 -14.10 -7.78 -5.07
C ALA A 35 -13.72 -8.88 -4.08
N ALA A 36 -14.69 -9.45 -3.39
CA ALA A 36 -14.42 -10.54 -2.47
C ALA A 36 -13.85 -11.80 -3.15
N ASP A 37 -14.04 -11.95 -4.45
CA ASP A 37 -13.56 -13.07 -5.25
C ASP A 37 -12.33 -12.76 -6.12
N ASP A 38 -11.77 -11.54 -6.06
CA ASP A 38 -10.62 -11.15 -6.90
C ASP A 38 -9.35 -11.97 -6.59
N GLN A 39 -9.25 -12.55 -5.39
CA GLN A 39 -8.14 -13.43 -4.97
C GLN A 39 -8.49 -14.93 -5.04
N GLY A 40 -9.67 -15.25 -5.59
CA GLY A 40 -10.27 -16.59 -5.61
C GLY A 40 -11.53 -16.67 -4.74
N PRO A 41 -12.26 -17.80 -4.76
CA PRO A 41 -13.56 -17.90 -4.09
C PRO A 41 -13.43 -17.65 -2.57
N PRO A 42 -14.13 -16.67 -1.98
CA PRO A 42 -14.03 -16.41 -0.54
C PRO A 42 -14.74 -17.49 0.29
N PRO A 43 -14.45 -17.59 1.61
CA PRO A 43 -13.40 -16.89 2.32
C PRO A 43 -12.02 -17.53 2.05
N LEU A 44 -10.96 -16.73 2.12
CA LEU A 44 -9.57 -17.13 1.97
C LEU A 44 -8.80 -16.78 3.25
N ALA A 45 -8.01 -17.72 3.77
CA ALA A 45 -7.14 -17.48 4.90
C ALA A 45 -5.79 -16.92 4.46
N MET A 46 -5.23 -15.98 5.23
CA MET A 46 -3.85 -15.52 5.08
C MET A 46 -3.08 -15.79 6.37
N CYS A 47 -2.07 -16.63 6.29
CA CYS A 47 -1.07 -16.81 7.34
C CYS A 47 0.01 -15.75 7.21
N THR A 48 0.22 -14.95 8.25
CA THR A 48 1.19 -13.84 8.24
C THR A 48 2.26 -14.06 9.32
N PRO A 49 3.52 -14.37 8.98
CA PRO A 49 4.05 -14.55 7.62
C PRO A 49 3.71 -15.90 6.98
N ILE A 50 3.91 -15.99 5.67
CA ILE A 50 3.93 -17.26 4.96
C ILE A 50 5.25 -17.96 5.31
N SER A 51 5.17 -18.97 6.16
CA SER A 51 6.33 -19.76 6.60
C SER A 51 5.92 -21.18 6.98
N PRO A 52 6.49 -22.22 6.34
CA PRO A 52 7.41 -22.15 5.19
C PRO A 52 6.71 -21.65 3.92
N MET A 53 7.49 -21.21 2.93
CA MET A 53 6.96 -20.98 1.58
C MET A 53 6.44 -22.31 1.00
N PRO A 54 5.33 -22.30 0.25
CA PRO A 54 4.68 -23.52 -0.21
C PRO A 54 5.59 -24.29 -1.17
N THR A 55 5.63 -25.62 -1.01
CA THR A 55 6.16 -26.55 -2.01
C THR A 55 5.05 -26.99 -2.95
N TRP A 56 5.42 -27.46 -4.14
CA TRP A 56 4.46 -27.96 -5.13
C TRP A 56 4.72 -29.42 -5.48
N ASP A 57 3.67 -30.25 -5.46
CA ASP A 57 3.65 -31.55 -6.11
C ASP A 57 3.22 -31.39 -7.57
N GLN A 58 4.16 -31.56 -8.51
CA GLN A 58 3.96 -31.34 -9.94
C GLN A 58 2.99 -32.35 -10.59
N ARG A 59 2.54 -33.36 -9.84
CA ARG A 59 1.46 -34.27 -10.29
C ARG A 59 0.08 -33.62 -10.24
N GLN A 60 -0.05 -32.47 -9.57
CA GLN A 60 -1.29 -31.69 -9.46
C GLN A 60 -1.13 -30.32 -10.15
N PRO A 61 -2.21 -29.71 -10.68
CA PRO A 61 -2.19 -28.34 -11.14
C PRO A 61 -1.65 -27.38 -10.06
N TRP A 62 -0.81 -26.41 -10.44
CA TRP A 62 -0.29 -25.41 -9.48
C TRP A 62 -1.41 -24.62 -8.79
N THR A 63 -2.49 -24.34 -9.53
CA THR A 63 -3.67 -23.62 -9.01
C THR A 63 -4.28 -24.29 -7.79
N ASP A 64 -4.29 -25.62 -7.74
CA ASP A 64 -4.86 -26.38 -6.62
C ASP A 64 -3.97 -26.26 -5.39
N GLY A 65 -2.65 -26.29 -5.58
CA GLY A 65 -1.67 -26.03 -4.53
C GLY A 65 -1.77 -24.61 -3.96
N LEU A 66 -1.87 -23.61 -4.85
CA LEU A 66 -2.01 -22.21 -4.45
C LEU A 66 -3.31 -21.95 -3.68
N ILE A 67 -4.46 -22.42 -4.19
CA ILE A 67 -5.75 -22.27 -3.50
C ILE A 67 -5.77 -23.05 -2.19
N GLY A 68 -5.15 -24.24 -2.16
CA GLY A 68 -5.01 -25.05 -0.94
C GLY A 68 -4.32 -24.28 0.20
N MET A 69 -3.33 -23.45 -0.10
CA MET A 69 -2.65 -22.58 0.87
C MET A 69 -3.63 -21.63 1.59
N PHE A 70 -4.60 -21.10 0.87
CA PHE A 70 -5.60 -20.16 1.41
C PHE A 70 -6.82 -20.87 1.99
N LYS A 71 -7.16 -22.09 1.55
CA LYS A 71 -8.34 -22.83 2.03
C LYS A 71 -8.05 -23.70 3.25
N THR A 72 -6.80 -24.12 3.42
CA THR A 72 -6.38 -25.01 4.50
C THR A 72 -5.17 -24.42 5.22
N PRO A 73 -5.34 -23.29 5.95
CA PRO A 73 -4.20 -22.60 6.57
C PRO A 73 -3.54 -23.47 7.64
N GLY A 74 -2.21 -23.53 7.61
CA GLY A 74 -1.42 -24.29 8.60
C GLY A 74 -1.07 -23.49 9.86
N CYS A 75 -1.46 -22.23 9.96
CA CYS A 75 -1.16 -21.36 11.09
C CYS A 75 -2.29 -21.32 12.12
N ALA A 76 -1.96 -21.00 13.37
CA ALA A 76 -2.93 -20.92 14.47
C ALA A 76 -3.86 -19.70 14.40
N ASP A 77 -3.41 -18.60 13.78
CA ASP A 77 -4.15 -17.33 13.71
C ASP A 77 -4.15 -16.73 12.29
N PRO A 78 -4.86 -17.37 11.33
CA PRO A 78 -5.03 -16.82 9.99
C PRO A 78 -5.96 -15.60 9.97
N ILE A 79 -5.70 -14.65 9.08
CA ILE A 79 -6.69 -13.63 8.71
C ILE A 79 -7.66 -14.24 7.71
N TRP A 80 -8.96 -14.23 7.98
CA TRP A 80 -9.96 -14.69 7.03
C TRP A 80 -10.52 -13.52 6.23
N SER A 81 -10.51 -13.64 4.90
CA SER A 81 -11.15 -12.65 4.03
C SER A 81 -12.66 -12.65 4.26
N PRO A 82 -13.31 -11.47 4.24
CA PRO A 82 -14.76 -11.39 4.12
C PRO A 82 -15.29 -12.10 2.88
N THR A 83 -16.61 -12.38 2.86
CA THR A 83 -17.26 -13.05 1.73
C THR A 83 -18.05 -12.10 0.83
N THR A 84 -18.08 -10.80 1.14
CA THR A 84 -18.81 -9.79 0.36
C THR A 84 -17.96 -8.53 0.16
N ASP A 85 -18.15 -7.87 -0.98
CA ASP A 85 -17.48 -6.60 -1.32
C ASP A 85 -17.73 -5.50 -0.27
N ASP A 86 -18.96 -5.42 0.24
CA ASP A 86 -19.35 -4.43 1.25
C ASP A 86 -18.63 -4.68 2.58
N GLU A 87 -18.49 -5.92 3.02
CA GLU A 87 -17.79 -6.23 4.26
C GLU A 87 -16.28 -5.95 4.15
N ILE A 88 -15.65 -6.20 2.99
CA ILE A 88 -14.25 -5.80 2.73
C ILE A 88 -14.10 -4.29 2.89
N ARG A 89 -14.96 -3.52 2.21
CA ARG A 89 -14.97 -2.06 2.28
C ARG A 89 -15.15 -1.58 3.71
N ASP A 90 -16.20 -2.03 4.38
CA ASP A 90 -16.61 -1.48 5.66
C ASP A 90 -15.58 -1.78 6.76
N LYS A 91 -15.00 -3.00 6.76
CA LYS A 91 -13.89 -3.33 7.66
C LYS A 91 -12.64 -2.52 7.37
N THR A 92 -12.28 -2.37 6.10
CA THR A 92 -11.09 -1.59 5.69
C THR A 92 -11.23 -0.13 6.12
N LEU A 93 -12.37 0.50 5.82
CA LEU A 93 -12.64 1.88 6.22
C LEU A 93 -12.72 2.05 7.75
N ALA A 94 -13.24 1.06 8.48
CA ALA A 94 -13.25 1.08 9.94
C ALA A 94 -11.84 1.02 10.53
N ILE A 95 -10.96 0.18 10.00
CA ILE A 95 -9.55 0.13 10.39
C ILE A 95 -8.86 1.46 10.06
N MET A 96 -9.11 2.00 8.86
CA MET A 96 -8.55 3.29 8.46
C MET A 96 -8.98 4.42 9.41
N ALA A 97 -10.24 4.45 9.82
CA ALA A 97 -10.72 5.42 10.80
C ALA A 97 -10.06 5.22 12.18
N LYS A 98 -10.03 3.99 12.68
CA LYS A 98 -9.47 3.63 13.98
C LYS A 98 -7.98 3.97 14.11
N ARG A 99 -7.21 3.79 13.04
CA ARG A 99 -5.73 3.95 13.02
C ARG A 99 -5.27 5.28 12.43
N ASN A 100 -6.20 6.21 12.18
CA ASN A 100 -5.96 7.48 11.51
C ASN A 100 -5.19 7.34 10.17
N ILE A 101 -5.66 6.44 9.30
CA ILE A 101 -5.06 6.17 8.00
C ILE A 101 -5.71 7.04 6.93
N ILE A 102 -4.86 7.55 6.05
CA ILE A 102 -5.18 8.09 4.73
C ILE A 102 -4.60 7.11 3.70
N GLY A 103 -5.47 6.54 2.89
CA GLY A 103 -5.15 5.45 1.99
C GLY A 103 -5.08 5.88 0.54
N VAL A 104 -4.01 5.51 -0.18
CA VAL A 104 -3.99 5.48 -1.64
C VAL A 104 -4.68 4.19 -2.08
N VAL A 105 -5.91 4.31 -2.58
CA VAL A 105 -6.78 3.17 -2.88
C VAL A 105 -6.88 2.94 -4.40
N SER A 106 -6.36 1.81 -4.85
CA SER A 106 -6.43 1.34 -6.24
C SER A 106 -7.58 0.34 -6.44
N GLY A 107 -7.95 0.08 -7.69
CA GLY A 107 -9.01 -0.86 -8.06
C GLY A 107 -9.92 -0.30 -9.16
N PRO A 108 -11.01 -1.00 -9.51
CA PRO A 108 -11.97 -0.51 -10.50
C PRO A 108 -12.50 0.87 -10.12
N TYR A 109 -12.46 1.84 -11.04
CA TYR A 109 -12.79 3.26 -10.80
C TYR A 109 -14.09 3.44 -9.99
N LYS A 110 -15.15 2.74 -10.39
CA LYS A 110 -16.46 2.81 -9.73
C LYS A 110 -16.39 2.43 -8.25
N ARG A 111 -15.60 1.42 -7.89
CA ARG A 111 -15.46 0.94 -6.51
C ARG A 111 -14.61 1.89 -5.69
N VAL A 112 -13.50 2.39 -6.23
CA VAL A 112 -12.67 3.41 -5.56
C VAL A 112 -13.49 4.68 -5.26
N MET A 113 -14.30 5.15 -6.22
CA MET A 113 -15.18 6.30 -6.00
C MET A 113 -16.26 6.02 -4.95
N ALA A 114 -16.81 4.80 -4.90
CA ALA A 114 -17.77 4.42 -3.86
C ALA A 114 -17.14 4.44 -2.46
N TRP A 115 -15.90 3.95 -2.32
CA TRP A 115 -15.16 4.03 -1.05
C TRP A 115 -14.88 5.48 -0.66
N ARG A 116 -14.46 6.31 -1.62
CA ARG A 116 -14.23 7.74 -1.40
C ARG A 116 -15.49 8.48 -0.98
N ALA A 117 -16.66 8.15 -1.53
CA ALA A 117 -17.91 8.78 -1.14
C ALA A 117 -18.24 8.56 0.36
N LEU A 118 -17.81 7.44 0.93
CA LEU A 118 -18.00 7.10 2.34
C LEU A 118 -16.91 7.69 3.25
N ALA A 119 -15.68 7.86 2.74
CA ALA A 119 -14.55 8.36 3.50
C ALA A 119 -13.71 9.37 2.69
N PRO A 120 -14.26 10.54 2.32
CA PRO A 120 -13.64 11.47 1.38
C PRO A 120 -12.33 12.07 1.88
N ASP A 121 -12.14 12.13 3.20
CA ASP A 121 -10.95 12.65 3.86
C ASP A 121 -9.87 11.58 4.11
N ARG A 122 -10.18 10.30 3.83
CA ARG A 122 -9.26 9.17 4.03
C ARG A 122 -8.91 8.43 2.76
N VAL A 123 -9.69 8.57 1.68
CA VAL A 123 -9.45 7.86 0.42
C VAL A 123 -8.86 8.81 -0.61
N LEU A 124 -7.58 8.59 -0.93
CA LEU A 124 -6.89 9.15 -2.08
C LEU A 124 -7.04 8.20 -3.27
N PRO A 125 -7.79 8.56 -4.32
CA PRO A 125 -8.00 7.63 -5.43
C PRO A 125 -6.74 7.36 -6.24
N ALA A 126 -6.49 6.09 -6.52
CA ALA A 126 -5.49 5.66 -7.49
C ALA A 126 -6.16 5.01 -8.70
N LEU A 127 -5.80 5.46 -9.91
CA LEU A 127 -6.39 4.95 -11.15
C LEU A 127 -5.43 4.00 -11.87
N MET A 128 -6.03 2.94 -12.43
CA MET A 128 -5.34 1.87 -13.16
C MET A 128 -5.78 1.89 -14.62
N PRO A 129 -5.09 2.64 -15.50
CA PRO A 129 -5.42 2.65 -16.93
C PRO A 129 -5.16 1.29 -17.56
N THR A 130 -6.04 0.88 -18.48
CA THR A 130 -5.87 -0.32 -19.28
C THR A 130 -4.91 -0.07 -20.45
N MET A 131 -4.36 -1.14 -21.04
CA MET A 131 -3.57 -1.02 -22.28
C MET A 131 -4.35 -0.35 -23.42
N SER A 132 -5.68 -0.47 -23.44
CA SER A 132 -6.52 0.24 -24.42
C SER A 132 -6.51 1.75 -24.20
N ASP A 133 -6.54 2.20 -22.94
CA ASP A 133 -6.49 3.62 -22.58
C ASP A 133 -5.13 4.22 -22.98
N LEU A 134 -4.03 3.49 -22.76
CA LEU A 134 -2.68 3.93 -23.09
C LEU A 134 -2.45 4.18 -24.58
N SER A 135 -3.24 3.54 -25.45
CA SER A 135 -3.17 3.75 -26.91
C SER A 135 -3.74 5.08 -27.39
N LYS A 136 -4.38 5.87 -26.51
CA LYS A 136 -5.10 7.12 -26.85
C LYS A 136 -4.51 8.32 -26.08
N PRO A 137 -3.31 8.80 -26.42
CA PRO A 137 -2.53 9.72 -25.60
C PRO A 137 -3.28 11.02 -25.22
N LYS A 138 -3.99 11.62 -26.18
CA LYS A 138 -4.74 12.86 -25.92
C LYS A 138 -5.93 12.65 -24.97
N VAL A 139 -6.65 11.55 -25.14
CA VAL A 139 -7.77 11.18 -24.26
C VAL A 139 -7.26 10.91 -22.85
N LEU A 140 -6.15 10.17 -22.75
CA LEU A 140 -5.51 9.87 -21.48
C LEU A 140 -5.07 11.15 -20.73
N GLN A 141 -4.44 12.10 -21.42
CA GLN A 141 -4.06 13.39 -20.81
C GLN A 141 -5.28 14.20 -20.36
N ASP A 142 -6.30 14.31 -21.20
CA ASP A 142 -7.52 15.07 -20.88
C ASP A 142 -8.28 14.44 -19.69
N ASP A 143 -8.40 13.11 -19.68
CA ASP A 143 -9.15 12.38 -18.65
C ASP A 143 -8.41 12.39 -17.31
N PHE A 144 -7.09 12.18 -17.30
CA PHE A 144 -6.28 12.30 -16.09
C PHE A 144 -6.27 13.73 -15.56
N GLY A 145 -6.16 14.73 -16.44
CA GLY A 145 -6.22 16.14 -16.06
C GLY A 145 -7.55 16.51 -15.39
N LYS A 146 -8.68 16.09 -15.98
CA LYS A 146 -10.02 16.30 -15.40
C LYS A 146 -10.20 15.58 -14.07
N ALA A 147 -9.79 14.31 -14.00
CA ALA A 147 -9.89 13.53 -12.77
C ALA A 147 -9.05 14.14 -11.65
N LYS A 148 -7.81 14.58 -11.94
CA LYS A 148 -6.94 15.26 -10.97
C LYS A 148 -7.58 16.56 -10.48
N ALA A 149 -8.08 17.40 -11.40
CA ALA A 149 -8.72 18.67 -11.05
C ALA A 149 -9.98 18.48 -10.18
N ALA A 150 -10.72 17.38 -10.38
CA ALA A 150 -11.87 16.99 -9.55
C ALA A 150 -11.47 16.28 -8.23
N GLY A 151 -10.17 16.14 -7.95
CA GLY A 151 -9.63 15.36 -6.82
C GLY A 151 -9.90 13.86 -6.91
N GLN A 152 -10.36 13.36 -8.06
CA GLN A 152 -10.69 11.95 -8.33
C GLN A 152 -9.49 11.11 -8.77
N LEU A 153 -8.29 11.71 -8.81
CA LEU A 153 -7.03 11.06 -9.13
C LEU A 153 -5.91 11.71 -8.32
N ALA A 154 -5.32 10.94 -7.41
CA ALA A 154 -4.13 11.32 -6.65
C ALA A 154 -2.87 10.61 -7.15
N VAL A 155 -3.00 9.35 -7.57
CA VAL A 155 -1.88 8.48 -8.00
C VAL A 155 -2.30 7.66 -9.22
N LEU A 156 -1.39 7.41 -10.16
CA LEU A 156 -1.59 6.38 -11.19
C LEU A 156 -0.99 5.07 -10.69
N GLY A 157 -1.84 4.13 -10.30
CA GLY A 157 -1.41 2.89 -9.66
C GLY A 157 -2.59 2.13 -9.05
N GLU A 158 -2.43 0.86 -8.72
CA GLU A 158 -1.26 0.00 -8.88
C GLU A 158 -1.06 -0.42 -10.35
N LEU A 159 0.15 -0.23 -10.90
CA LEU A 159 0.46 -0.65 -12.28
C LEU A 159 1.16 -2.01 -12.30
N GLY A 160 0.40 -3.06 -12.64
CA GLY A 160 0.83 -4.46 -12.62
C GLY A 160 1.32 -5.04 -13.94
N PHE A 161 1.92 -4.23 -14.84
CA PHE A 161 2.26 -4.64 -16.22
C PHE A 161 3.15 -5.89 -16.32
N GLN A 162 3.95 -6.18 -15.29
CA GLN A 162 4.76 -7.39 -15.21
C GLN A 162 3.92 -8.68 -15.34
N TYR A 163 2.66 -8.67 -14.88
CA TYR A 163 1.76 -9.82 -15.00
C TYR A 163 1.32 -10.12 -16.43
N GLU A 164 1.34 -9.11 -17.30
CA GLU A 164 1.10 -9.23 -18.75
C GLU A 164 2.40 -9.49 -19.53
N GLY A 165 3.55 -9.62 -18.84
CA GLY A 165 4.84 -9.81 -19.48
C GLY A 165 5.43 -8.54 -20.10
N ILE A 166 4.93 -7.36 -19.68
CA ILE A 166 5.32 -6.06 -20.21
C ILE A 166 6.31 -5.41 -19.24
N ALA A 167 7.49 -5.02 -19.75
CA ALA A 167 8.49 -4.29 -18.97
C ALA A 167 8.07 -2.82 -18.79
N PRO A 168 8.48 -2.14 -17.70
CA PRO A 168 8.16 -0.73 -17.50
C PRO A 168 8.71 0.21 -18.58
N ASN A 169 9.83 -0.14 -19.22
CA ASN A 169 10.40 0.59 -20.35
C ASN A 169 9.84 0.15 -21.72
N ASP A 170 8.78 -0.65 -21.77
CA ASP A 170 8.14 -1.02 -23.02
C ASP A 170 7.56 0.23 -23.71
N PRO A 171 7.81 0.46 -25.02
CA PRO A 171 7.32 1.64 -25.74
C PRO A 171 5.81 1.84 -25.68
N ARG A 172 5.02 0.78 -25.43
CA ARG A 172 3.57 0.87 -25.25
C ARG A 172 3.17 1.71 -24.04
N LEU A 173 4.06 1.86 -23.05
CA LEU A 173 3.84 2.61 -21.82
C LEU A 173 4.29 4.07 -21.91
N GLU A 174 4.93 4.49 -23.01
CA GLU A 174 5.47 5.85 -23.17
C GLU A 174 4.41 6.95 -22.93
N ASN A 175 3.21 6.75 -23.44
CA ASN A 175 2.11 7.71 -23.28
C ASN A 175 1.70 7.89 -21.82
N LEU A 176 1.82 6.82 -21.01
CA LEU A 176 1.56 6.86 -19.58
C LEU A 176 2.58 7.75 -18.86
N TRP A 177 3.86 7.50 -19.11
CA TRP A 177 4.97 8.24 -18.49
C TRP A 177 4.94 9.71 -18.84
N THR A 178 4.76 10.02 -20.13
CA THR A 178 4.62 11.40 -20.62
C THR A 178 3.46 12.12 -19.95
N ALA A 179 2.27 11.50 -19.89
CA ALA A 179 1.11 12.15 -19.29
C ALA A 179 1.24 12.32 -17.77
N ALA A 180 1.76 11.30 -17.07
CA ALA A 180 1.98 11.36 -15.62
C ALA A 180 2.97 12.48 -15.25
N GLU A 181 4.07 12.61 -16.00
CA GLU A 181 5.05 13.67 -15.77
C GLU A 181 4.47 15.06 -16.09
N GLN A 182 3.83 15.23 -17.25
CA GLN A 182 3.25 16.52 -17.67
C GLN A 182 2.16 17.02 -16.72
N LEU A 183 1.34 16.10 -16.18
CA LEU A 183 0.27 16.43 -15.25
C LEU A 183 0.75 16.47 -13.80
N ASP A 184 2.02 16.17 -13.51
CA ASP A 184 2.58 16.01 -12.16
C ASP A 184 1.74 15.06 -11.29
N ILE A 185 1.50 13.86 -11.81
CA ILE A 185 0.80 12.78 -11.10
C ILE A 185 1.82 11.71 -10.74
N PRO A 186 2.01 11.38 -9.45
CA PRO A 186 2.90 10.30 -9.07
C PRO A 186 2.36 8.95 -9.58
N VAL A 187 3.28 8.06 -9.91
CA VAL A 187 2.97 6.70 -10.36
C VAL A 187 3.37 5.72 -9.26
N ALA A 188 2.54 4.71 -9.03
CA ALA A 188 2.89 3.54 -8.24
C ALA A 188 2.88 2.30 -9.13
N ILE A 189 4.05 1.67 -9.25
CA ILE A 189 4.29 0.52 -10.12
C ILE A 189 4.62 -0.72 -9.29
N HIS A 190 3.94 -1.82 -9.60
CA HIS A 190 4.19 -3.10 -8.97
C HIS A 190 5.56 -3.62 -9.41
N VAL A 191 6.48 -3.74 -8.46
CA VAL A 191 7.83 -4.31 -8.68
C VAL A 191 8.15 -5.27 -7.55
N GLY A 192 8.00 -6.55 -7.80
CA GLY A 192 8.29 -7.57 -6.81
C GLY A 192 7.47 -8.83 -7.02
N PRO A 193 7.47 -9.74 -6.03
CA PRO A 193 6.80 -11.02 -6.19
C PRO A 193 5.28 -10.81 -6.28
N GLY A 194 4.67 -11.44 -7.27
CA GLY A 194 3.24 -11.76 -7.18
C GLY A 194 2.99 -12.95 -6.25
N PRO A 195 1.79 -13.56 -6.29
CA PRO A 195 1.54 -14.77 -5.52
C PRO A 195 2.57 -15.86 -5.88
N PRO A 196 2.90 -16.77 -4.95
CA PRO A 196 3.79 -17.88 -5.24
C PRO A 196 3.38 -18.58 -6.56
N GLY A 197 4.37 -18.89 -7.40
CA GLY A 197 4.14 -19.56 -8.67
C GLY A 197 3.27 -18.80 -9.69
N VAL A 198 3.11 -17.47 -9.58
CA VAL A 198 2.33 -16.65 -10.52
C VAL A 198 2.68 -16.86 -12.00
N ALA A 199 3.93 -17.25 -12.30
CA ALA A 199 4.36 -17.60 -13.65
C ALA A 199 3.58 -18.79 -14.27
N TYR A 200 2.98 -19.64 -13.43
CA TYR A 200 2.24 -20.84 -13.82
C TYR A 200 0.72 -20.64 -13.75
N MET A 201 0.24 -19.44 -13.41
CA MET A 201 -1.19 -19.14 -13.47
C MET A 201 -1.67 -19.05 -14.93
N PRO A 202 -2.90 -19.51 -15.24
CA PRO A 202 -3.46 -19.38 -16.58
C PRO A 202 -3.42 -17.92 -17.07
N GLY A 203 -2.90 -17.71 -18.28
CA GLY A 203 -2.80 -16.38 -18.90
C GLY A 203 -1.66 -15.49 -18.38
N SER A 204 -0.81 -15.98 -17.47
CA SER A 204 0.29 -15.19 -16.91
C SER A 204 1.42 -14.94 -17.91
N GLY A 205 1.71 -13.67 -18.16
CA GLY A 205 2.92 -13.21 -18.85
C GLY A 205 4.12 -13.03 -17.91
N TYR A 206 3.92 -13.24 -16.60
CA TYR A 206 4.90 -12.93 -15.56
C TYR A 206 6.25 -13.62 -15.78
N ARG A 207 7.33 -12.86 -15.59
CA ARG A 207 8.69 -13.38 -15.45
C ARG A 207 9.37 -12.63 -14.32
N ALA A 208 10.07 -13.36 -13.44
CA ALA A 208 10.76 -12.76 -12.29
C ALA A 208 11.73 -11.63 -12.70
N ARG A 209 12.38 -11.73 -13.86
CA ARG A 209 13.25 -10.67 -14.41
C ARG A 209 12.54 -9.33 -14.68
N LEU A 210 11.22 -9.33 -14.87
CA LEU A 210 10.43 -8.12 -15.07
C LEU A 210 10.19 -7.36 -13.77
N SER A 211 10.46 -8.00 -12.62
CA SER A 211 10.43 -7.38 -11.30
C SER A 211 11.76 -6.71 -10.93
N SER A 212 12.73 -6.60 -11.85
CA SER A 212 13.93 -5.79 -11.61
C SER A 212 13.57 -4.30 -11.71
N PRO A 213 13.82 -3.51 -10.64
CA PRO A 213 13.58 -2.07 -10.68
C PRO A 213 14.50 -1.34 -11.67
N LEU A 214 15.64 -1.91 -12.08
CA LEU A 214 16.52 -1.32 -13.09
C LEU A 214 15.87 -1.17 -14.47
N LEU A 215 14.80 -1.92 -14.75
CA LEU A 215 14.02 -1.72 -15.98
C LEU A 215 13.36 -0.33 -16.05
N LEU A 216 13.30 0.42 -14.94
CA LEU A 216 12.82 1.80 -14.91
C LEU A 216 13.88 2.84 -15.32
N GLU A 217 15.16 2.47 -15.44
CA GLU A 217 16.25 3.43 -15.70
C GLU A 217 15.98 4.28 -16.94
N ASP A 218 15.66 3.64 -18.08
CA ASP A 218 15.34 4.34 -19.33
C ASP A 218 14.17 5.32 -19.18
N VAL A 219 13.15 4.93 -18.42
CA VAL A 219 11.96 5.76 -18.14
C VAL A 219 12.35 6.96 -17.30
N LEU A 220 13.14 6.76 -16.24
CA LEU A 220 13.53 7.80 -15.28
C LEU A 220 14.52 8.81 -15.88
N VAL A 221 15.40 8.38 -16.78
CA VAL A 221 16.28 9.27 -17.54
C VAL A 221 15.47 10.14 -18.51
N LYS A 222 14.46 9.55 -19.17
CA LYS A 222 13.60 10.28 -20.11
C LYS A 222 12.61 11.22 -19.42
N HIS A 223 12.13 10.84 -18.24
CA HIS A 223 11.15 11.58 -17.44
C HIS A 223 11.70 11.97 -16.06
N PRO A 224 12.70 12.87 -15.99
CA PRO A 224 13.41 13.18 -14.75
C PRO A 224 12.54 13.86 -13.68
N LYS A 225 11.35 14.39 -14.02
CA LYS A 225 10.42 15.00 -13.06
C LYS A 225 9.36 14.03 -12.57
N LEU A 226 9.28 12.82 -13.14
CA LEU A 226 8.28 11.83 -12.78
C LEU A 226 8.56 11.23 -11.40
N ARG A 227 7.60 11.36 -10.49
CA ARG A 227 7.65 10.73 -9.17
C ARG A 227 7.20 9.28 -9.28
N ILE A 228 8.08 8.35 -8.93
CA ILE A 228 7.79 6.90 -8.97
C ILE A 228 7.80 6.34 -7.55
N ASN A 229 6.75 5.60 -7.20
CA ASN A 229 6.72 4.67 -6.10
C ASN A 229 6.92 3.24 -6.64
N VAL A 230 8.05 2.63 -6.32
CA VAL A 230 8.35 1.21 -6.58
C VAL A 230 7.75 0.41 -5.44
N MET A 231 6.62 -0.25 -5.71
CA MET A 231 5.90 -1.04 -4.71
C MET A 231 6.73 -2.25 -4.28
N HIS A 232 6.44 -2.80 -3.11
CA HIS A 232 7.13 -3.98 -2.54
C HIS A 232 8.64 -3.80 -2.36
N ALA A 233 9.10 -2.55 -2.32
CA ALA A 233 10.49 -2.15 -2.18
C ALA A 233 11.45 -2.79 -3.21
N GLY A 234 10.93 -3.18 -4.38
CA GLY A 234 11.70 -3.91 -5.41
C GLY A 234 12.17 -5.30 -4.98
N TYR A 235 11.59 -5.86 -3.91
CA TYR A 235 11.98 -7.16 -3.37
C TYR A 235 11.82 -8.26 -4.44
N PRO A 236 12.71 -9.27 -4.50
CA PRO A 236 13.88 -9.49 -3.65
C PRO A 236 15.19 -8.88 -4.20
N MET A 237 15.13 -8.02 -5.22
CA MET A 237 16.31 -7.56 -5.97
C MET A 237 16.99 -6.36 -5.29
N LEU A 238 17.51 -6.58 -4.07
CA LEU A 238 18.07 -5.51 -3.23
C LEU A 238 19.14 -4.70 -3.95
N ASP A 239 20.11 -5.35 -4.61
CA ASP A 239 21.23 -4.66 -5.26
C ASP A 239 20.73 -3.76 -6.41
N ASP A 240 19.79 -4.25 -7.21
CA ASP A 240 19.12 -3.46 -8.26
C ASP A 240 18.36 -2.28 -7.67
N THR A 241 17.62 -2.48 -6.56
CA THR A 241 16.89 -1.42 -5.86
C THR A 241 17.86 -0.35 -5.34
N LEU A 242 18.97 -0.74 -4.71
CA LEU A 242 19.97 0.19 -4.18
C LEU A 242 20.64 0.99 -5.32
N ALA A 243 20.96 0.33 -6.44
CA ALA A 243 21.52 0.98 -7.62
C ALA A 243 20.54 2.02 -8.21
N LEU A 244 19.27 1.65 -8.37
CA LEU A 244 18.24 2.56 -8.88
C LEU A 244 18.05 3.78 -7.95
N LEU A 245 17.94 3.56 -6.64
CA LEU A 245 17.77 4.64 -5.66
C LEU A 245 18.96 5.60 -5.64
N TYR A 246 20.18 5.08 -5.79
CA TYR A 246 21.39 5.91 -5.86
C TYR A 246 21.38 6.80 -7.11
N ALA A 247 21.02 6.24 -8.27
CA ALA A 247 21.01 6.97 -9.54
C ALA A 247 19.84 7.95 -9.69
N HIS A 248 18.69 7.67 -9.07
CA HIS A 248 17.43 8.41 -9.30
C HIS A 248 16.79 8.93 -8.00
N PRO A 249 17.04 10.20 -7.61
CA PRO A 249 16.53 10.80 -6.38
C PRO A 249 15.00 10.89 -6.29
N GLN A 250 14.30 10.86 -7.42
CA GLN A 250 12.84 10.95 -7.51
C GLN A 250 12.10 9.63 -7.25
N VAL A 251 12.83 8.52 -7.07
CA VAL A 251 12.27 7.20 -6.78
C VAL A 251 12.08 7.01 -5.29
N TYR A 252 10.87 6.59 -4.91
CA TYR A 252 10.48 6.14 -3.57
C TYR A 252 10.05 4.67 -3.64
N LEU A 253 10.03 4.03 -2.48
CA LEU A 253 9.60 2.66 -2.29
C LEU A 253 8.37 2.62 -1.38
N ASP A 254 7.52 1.59 -1.49
CA ASP A 254 6.63 1.19 -0.39
C ASP A 254 6.85 -0.26 0.05
N THR A 255 6.45 -0.56 1.28
CA THR A 255 6.59 -1.91 1.83
C THR A 255 5.66 -2.93 1.18
N GLY A 256 4.44 -2.55 0.83
CA GLY A 256 3.38 -3.43 0.31
C GLY A 256 3.30 -4.82 0.98
N VAL A 257 2.93 -5.84 0.19
CA VAL A 257 2.66 -7.20 0.69
C VAL A 257 3.82 -7.86 1.44
N ILE A 258 5.07 -7.46 1.17
CA ILE A 258 6.24 -8.13 1.77
C ILE A 258 6.35 -7.90 3.28
N VAL A 259 5.71 -6.84 3.82
CA VAL A 259 5.72 -6.52 5.24
C VAL A 259 5.06 -7.61 6.09
N TYR A 260 4.04 -8.28 5.55
CA TYR A 260 3.26 -9.28 6.30
C TYR A 260 3.39 -10.69 5.72
N THR A 261 3.80 -10.86 4.46
CA THR A 261 3.94 -12.20 3.84
C THR A 261 5.32 -12.82 4.01
N GLN A 262 6.39 -12.04 4.00
CA GLN A 262 7.74 -12.60 4.09
C GLN A 262 8.07 -12.97 5.54
N PRO A 263 8.81 -14.08 5.77
CA PRO A 263 9.29 -14.42 7.10
C PRO A 263 9.96 -13.20 7.77
N ARG A 264 9.62 -12.93 9.04
CA ARG A 264 10.03 -11.69 9.70
C ARG A 264 11.53 -11.40 9.62
N PRO A 265 12.44 -12.38 9.81
CA PRO A 265 13.87 -12.13 9.63
C PRO A 265 14.27 -11.74 8.20
N ALA A 266 13.56 -12.22 7.16
CA ALA A 266 13.83 -11.86 5.78
C ALA A 266 13.40 -10.42 5.49
N PHE A 267 12.18 -10.06 5.87
CA PHE A 267 11.67 -8.68 5.71
C PHE A 267 12.54 -7.66 6.46
N TYR A 268 12.87 -7.92 7.73
CA TYR A 268 13.68 -7.01 8.53
C TYR A 268 15.10 -6.84 8.00
N ARG A 269 15.77 -7.91 7.54
CA ARG A 269 17.08 -7.76 6.87
C ARG A 269 16.99 -6.88 5.64
N TYR A 270 15.94 -7.03 4.83
CA TYR A 270 15.76 -6.24 3.60
C TYR A 270 15.51 -4.77 3.93
N LEU A 271 14.57 -4.48 4.83
CA LEU A 271 14.26 -3.11 5.26
C LEU A 271 15.46 -2.45 5.94
N GLN A 272 16.17 -3.18 6.80
CA GLN A 272 17.37 -2.68 7.46
C GLN A 272 18.46 -2.33 6.45
N ALA A 273 18.69 -3.15 5.41
CA ALA A 273 19.68 -2.84 4.38
C ALA A 273 19.36 -1.55 3.61
N LEU A 274 18.08 -1.29 3.31
CA LEU A 274 17.65 -0.03 2.69
C LEU A 274 17.91 1.19 3.61
N VAL A 275 17.66 1.04 4.91
CA VAL A 275 17.88 2.09 5.91
C VAL A 275 19.37 2.34 6.12
N ASP A 276 20.18 1.29 6.30
CA ASP A 276 21.63 1.35 6.50
C ASP A 276 22.35 1.94 5.28
N ALA A 277 21.81 1.74 4.07
CA ALA A 277 22.28 2.39 2.84
C ALA A 277 21.90 3.88 2.72
N GLY A 278 21.18 4.45 3.71
CA GLY A 278 20.80 5.86 3.74
C GLY A 278 19.49 6.19 3.02
N PHE A 279 18.68 5.20 2.66
CA PHE A 279 17.43 5.41 1.91
C PHE A 279 16.16 5.37 2.77
N GLY A 280 16.28 5.40 4.10
CA GLY A 280 15.13 5.35 5.01
C GLY A 280 14.07 6.44 4.76
N GLU A 281 14.48 7.64 4.33
CA GLU A 281 13.55 8.73 3.98
C GLU A 281 12.82 8.53 2.64
N ARG A 282 13.13 7.47 1.89
CA ARG A 282 12.48 7.11 0.63
C ARG A 282 11.72 5.78 0.71
N VAL A 283 11.54 5.23 1.90
CA VAL A 283 10.69 4.06 2.16
C VAL A 283 9.38 4.52 2.78
N MET A 284 8.26 4.25 2.12
CA MET A 284 6.91 4.56 2.57
C MET A 284 6.21 3.31 3.06
N PHE A 285 5.19 3.48 3.89
CA PHE A 285 4.32 2.38 4.29
C PHE A 285 3.30 2.07 3.18
N GLY A 286 3.17 0.78 2.88
CA GLY A 286 2.07 0.21 2.10
C GLY A 286 1.67 -1.11 2.75
N SER A 287 0.38 -1.32 3.02
CA SER A 287 -0.09 -2.56 3.63
C SER A 287 -0.42 -3.64 2.63
N ASP A 288 -0.87 -3.26 1.42
CA ASP A 288 -1.28 -4.18 0.35
C ASP A 288 -2.35 -5.18 0.82
N GLN A 289 -3.36 -4.66 1.53
CA GLN A 289 -4.35 -5.48 2.25
C GLN A 289 -5.22 -6.37 1.35
N MET A 290 -5.34 -6.07 0.05
CA MET A 290 -6.14 -6.82 -0.93
C MET A 290 -7.57 -7.12 -0.44
N VAL A 291 -7.83 -8.36 0.00
CA VAL A 291 -9.13 -8.85 0.53
C VAL A 291 -9.08 -9.19 2.02
N TRP A 292 -7.98 -8.88 2.71
CA TRP A 292 -7.73 -9.16 4.12
C TRP A 292 -7.56 -7.84 4.90
N PRO A 293 -8.65 -7.16 5.30
CA PRO A 293 -8.58 -5.85 5.95
C PRO A 293 -7.64 -5.80 7.17
N GLU A 294 -7.63 -6.86 7.99
CA GLU A 294 -6.80 -6.95 9.19
C GLU A 294 -5.29 -7.03 8.88
N ALA A 295 -4.89 -7.27 7.63
CA ALA A 295 -3.49 -7.19 7.21
C ALA A 295 -2.92 -5.79 7.44
N ILE A 296 -3.74 -4.73 7.38
CA ILE A 296 -3.32 -3.34 7.66
C ILE A 296 -2.72 -3.23 9.06
N GLU A 297 -3.44 -3.68 10.10
CA GLU A 297 -2.98 -3.56 11.48
C GLU A 297 -1.76 -4.47 11.75
N ARG A 298 -1.73 -5.67 11.15
CA ARG A 298 -0.55 -6.56 11.25
C ARG A 298 0.69 -5.91 10.60
N SER A 299 0.53 -5.27 9.45
CA SER A 299 1.58 -4.55 8.73
C SER A 299 2.12 -3.35 9.51
N ILE A 300 1.24 -2.57 10.16
CA ILE A 300 1.66 -1.45 11.02
C ILE A 300 2.47 -1.98 12.21
N ALA A 301 1.99 -3.03 12.87
CA ALA A 301 2.70 -3.65 14.00
C ALA A 301 4.10 -4.12 13.60
N VAL A 302 4.27 -4.64 12.37
CA VAL A 302 5.60 -5.03 11.87
C VAL A 302 6.61 -3.88 11.88
N ILE A 303 6.18 -2.69 11.46
CA ILE A 303 7.04 -1.50 11.43
C ILE A 303 7.29 -0.98 12.85
N ASP A 304 6.24 -0.95 13.68
CA ASP A 304 6.33 -0.50 15.08
C ASP A 304 7.25 -1.39 15.92
N GLU A 305 7.29 -2.69 15.66
CA GLU A 305 8.11 -3.68 16.38
C GLU A 305 9.55 -3.79 15.86
N ALA A 306 9.88 -3.17 14.72
CA ALA A 306 11.21 -3.28 14.13
C ALA A 306 12.28 -2.71 15.10
N PRO A 307 13.24 -3.54 15.57
CA PRO A 307 14.15 -3.15 16.64
C PRO A 307 15.30 -2.25 16.16
N PHE A 308 15.59 -2.25 14.86
CA PHE A 308 16.65 -1.46 14.24
C PHE A 308 16.18 -0.07 13.79
N LEU A 309 14.87 0.21 13.83
CA LEU A 309 14.32 1.51 13.48
C LEU A 309 14.19 2.40 14.72
N THR A 310 14.69 3.62 14.61
CA THR A 310 14.41 4.69 15.59
C THR A 310 12.94 5.11 15.54
N PRO A 311 12.41 5.76 16.60
CA PRO A 311 11.05 6.30 16.58
C PRO A 311 10.79 7.26 15.40
N GLN A 312 11.79 8.08 15.04
CA GLN A 312 11.69 8.99 13.90
C GLN A 312 11.59 8.23 12.57
N GLN A 313 12.43 7.22 12.34
CA GLN A 313 12.38 6.40 11.12
C GLN A 313 11.04 5.65 10.99
N LYS A 314 10.47 5.18 12.10
CA LYS A 314 9.12 4.59 12.11
C LYS A 314 8.08 5.61 11.64
N ARG A 315 8.16 6.85 12.13
CA ARG A 315 7.26 7.92 11.67
C ARG A 315 7.49 8.36 10.24
N ASP A 316 8.74 8.32 9.78
CA ASP A 316 9.06 8.64 8.39
C ASP A 316 8.43 7.62 7.45
N ILE A 317 8.59 6.33 7.73
CA ILE A 317 7.99 5.24 6.95
C ILE A 317 6.47 5.33 6.99
N LEU A 318 5.87 5.44 8.17
CA LEU A 318 4.41 5.42 8.33
C LEU A 318 3.72 6.69 7.83
N TYR A 319 4.40 7.83 7.67
CA TYR A 319 3.76 9.07 7.26
C TYR A 319 4.65 10.07 6.51
N ASN A 320 5.77 10.52 7.10
CA ASN A 320 6.45 11.72 6.60
C ASN A 320 6.99 11.56 5.17
N ASN A 321 7.47 10.36 4.83
CA ASN A 321 7.99 10.07 3.48
C ASN A 321 6.88 10.14 2.43
N ALA A 322 5.72 9.56 2.73
CA ALA A 322 4.55 9.62 1.86
C ALA A 322 3.99 11.04 1.73
N ALA A 323 3.94 11.81 2.82
CA ALA A 323 3.52 13.21 2.78
C ALA A 323 4.45 14.06 1.88
N ARG A 324 5.76 13.80 1.93
CA ARG A 324 6.76 14.44 1.06
C ARG A 324 6.59 14.00 -0.40
N PHE A 325 6.45 12.69 -0.64
CA PHE A 325 6.26 12.11 -1.97
C PHE A 325 5.01 12.66 -2.66
N LEU A 326 3.88 12.72 -1.94
CA LEU A 326 2.61 13.25 -2.43
C LEU A 326 2.58 14.78 -2.51
N ARG A 327 3.57 15.47 -1.94
CA ARG A 327 3.66 16.95 -1.83
C ARG A 327 2.47 17.55 -1.09
N LEU A 328 2.08 16.97 0.03
CA LEU A 328 1.00 17.51 0.85
C LEU A 328 1.40 18.87 1.43
N ASP A 329 0.46 19.83 1.40
CA ASP A 329 0.67 21.14 2.00
C ASP A 329 0.51 21.12 3.53
N ALA A 330 0.91 22.21 4.19
CA ALA A 330 0.87 22.32 5.65
C ALA A 330 -0.57 22.22 6.20
N ALA A 331 -1.57 22.69 5.45
CA ALA A 331 -2.97 22.63 5.85
C ALA A 331 -3.51 21.19 5.84
N THR A 332 -3.18 20.43 4.80
CA THR A 332 -3.54 19.02 4.66
C THR A 332 -2.86 18.19 5.76
N ILE A 333 -1.57 18.44 6.01
CA ILE A 333 -0.84 17.76 7.08
C ILE A 333 -1.44 18.10 8.47
N ALA A 334 -1.81 19.35 8.71
CA ALA A 334 -2.47 19.75 9.95
C ALA A 334 -3.84 19.07 10.10
N LYS A 335 -4.60 18.93 9.00
CA LYS A 335 -5.87 18.20 8.98
C LYS A 335 -5.67 16.73 9.37
N HIS A 336 -4.72 16.03 8.76
CA HIS A 336 -4.46 14.62 9.09
C HIS A 336 -4.13 14.42 10.58
N LYS A 337 -3.37 15.34 11.18
CA LYS A 337 -3.02 15.31 12.61
C LYS A 337 -4.20 15.60 13.55
N ALA A 338 -5.28 16.21 13.05
CA ALA A 338 -6.44 16.60 13.82
C ALA A 338 -7.62 15.60 13.72
N MET A 339 -7.52 14.60 12.84
CA MET A 339 -8.52 13.53 12.64
C MET A 339 -8.51 12.50 13.77
#